data_AF-A0A7C9R645-F1
#
_entry.id   AF-A0A7C9R645-F1
#
_cell.length_a   1.000
_cell.length_b   1.000
_cell.length_c   1.000
_cell.angle_alpha   90.00
_cell.angle_beta   90.00
_cell.angle_gamma   90.00
#
_symmetry.space_group_name_H-M   'P 1'
#
loop_
_entity.id
_entity.type
_entity.pdbx_description
1 polymer ?
#
loop_
_entity_poly.entity_id
_entity_poly.type
_entity_poly.pdbx_seq_one_letter_code
_entity_poly.pdbx_strand_id
1 'polypeptide(L)'
;MPTLLPPLHEGHAPFVLHQAFHDALDAYEDWALDAPEPFVEFDRNNVAISAVFGRMRTCTDILPIRTLDAVRDVVGAKAAQELASDQITYAHAALLLRALCVDRLRN
;
A
#
# COMPACT_ATOMS: atom_id res chain seq x y z
N MET A 1 -11.33 -18.75 -7.42
CA MET A 1 -11.56 -17.89 -6.25
C MET A 1 -11.84 -16.49 -6.76
N PRO A 2 -12.95 -15.83 -6.41
CA PRO A 2 -13.14 -14.42 -6.76
C PRO A 2 -11.97 -13.64 -6.13
N THR A 3 -11.35 -12.77 -6.93
CA THR A 3 -10.30 -11.91 -6.39
C THR A 3 -10.97 -10.84 -5.55
N LEU A 4 -10.72 -10.84 -4.23
CA LEU A 4 -11.36 -9.95 -3.26
C LEU A 4 -11.17 -8.46 -3.60
N LEU A 5 -10.02 -8.12 -4.18
CA LEU A 5 -9.73 -6.78 -4.67
C LEU A 5 -9.96 -6.70 -6.18
N PRO A 6 -10.52 -5.62 -6.72
CA PRO A 6 -10.72 -5.46 -8.16
C PRO A 6 -9.37 -5.41 -8.91
N PRO A 7 -9.33 -5.85 -10.18
CA PRO A 7 -8.15 -5.65 -11.02
C PRO A 7 -7.96 -4.18 -11.37
N LEU A 8 -6.73 -3.82 -11.77
CA LEU A 8 -6.46 -2.55 -12.43
C LEU A 8 -7.03 -2.58 -13.85
N HIS A 9 -7.46 -1.43 -14.34
CA HIS A 9 -7.90 -1.23 -15.72
C HIS A 9 -6.85 -0.40 -16.46
N GLU A 10 -6.12 -1.03 -17.40
CA GLU A 10 -5.04 -0.37 -18.16
C GLU A 10 -3.97 0.29 -17.28
N GLY A 11 -3.71 -0.28 -16.10
CA GLY A 11 -2.76 0.28 -15.11
C GLY A 11 -3.39 1.22 -14.10
N HIS A 12 -4.64 1.66 -14.32
CA HIS A 12 -5.36 2.55 -13.41
C HIS A 12 -6.16 1.78 -12.37
N ALA A 13 -6.12 2.25 -11.13
CA ALA A 13 -6.89 1.68 -10.05
C ALA A 13 -8.29 2.30 -9.99
N PRO A 14 -9.35 1.50 -9.78
CA PRO A 14 -10.66 2.06 -9.46
C PRO A 14 -10.59 2.82 -8.14
N PHE A 15 -11.46 3.83 -7.96
CA PHE A 15 -11.48 4.68 -6.76
C PHE A 15 -11.50 3.87 -5.45
N VAL A 16 -12.27 2.78 -5.40
CA VAL A 16 -12.35 1.91 -4.22
C VAL A 16 -11.01 1.29 -3.83
N LEU A 17 -10.13 1.03 -4.81
CA LEU A 17 -8.81 0.46 -4.55
C LEU A 17 -7.82 1.53 -4.09
N HIS A 18 -7.97 2.79 -4.54
CA HIS A 18 -7.26 3.93 -3.95
C HIS A 18 -7.63 4.11 -2.48
N GLN A 19 -8.93 4.07 -2.15
CA GLN A 19 -9.38 4.15 -0.75
C GLN A 19 -8.78 3.02 0.09
N ALA A 20 -8.86 1.78 -0.40
CA ALA A 20 -8.28 0.62 0.30
C ALA A 20 -6.78 0.79 0.57
N PHE A 21 -6.04 1.43 -0.34
CA PHE A 21 -4.61 1.72 -0.15
C PHE A 21 -4.35 2.72 0.96
N HIS A 22 -5.17 3.78 1.05
CA HIS A 22 -5.08 4.74 2.15
C HIS A 22 -5.40 4.05 3.48
N ASP A 23 -6.50 3.30 3.55
CA ASP A 23 -6.88 2.58 4.76
C ASP A 23 -5.79 1.57 5.17
N ALA A 24 -5.12 0.95 4.19
CA ALA A 24 -4.03 0.01 4.43
C ALA A 24 -2.75 0.70 4.91
N LEU A 25 -2.48 1.93 4.44
CA LEU A 25 -1.36 2.74 4.90
C LEU A 25 -1.59 3.18 6.35
N ASP A 26 -2.76 3.72 6.66
CA ASP A 26 -3.15 4.11 8.02
C ASP A 26 -3.05 2.91 8.97
N ALA A 27 -3.57 1.75 8.57
CA ALA A 27 -3.47 0.52 9.35
C ALA A 27 -2.02 0.02 9.53
N TYR A 28 -1.13 0.27 8.56
CA TYR A 28 0.29 -0.03 8.71
C TYR A 28 0.97 0.90 9.72
N GLU A 29 0.65 2.20 9.70
CA GLU A 29 1.18 3.18 10.66
C GLU A 29 0.81 2.82 12.11
N ASP A 30 -0.43 2.37 12.32
CA ASP A 30 -0.92 1.93 13.63
C ASP A 30 -0.49 0.50 14.00
N TRP A 31 0.24 -0.21 13.13
CA TRP A 31 0.60 -1.59 13.37
C TRP A 31 1.63 -1.72 14.51
N ALA A 32 1.19 -2.23 15.65
CA ALA A 32 2.02 -2.49 16.83
C ALA A 32 3.11 -3.54 16.56
N LEU A 33 4.23 -3.43 17.28
CA LEU A 33 5.32 -4.41 17.24
C LEU A 33 4.79 -5.76 17.77
N ASP A 34 5.20 -6.86 17.13
CA ASP A 34 4.80 -8.24 17.47
C ASP A 34 3.30 -8.57 17.32
N ALA A 35 2.51 -7.67 16.72
CA ALA A 35 1.11 -7.95 16.40
C ALA A 35 0.96 -8.65 15.03
N PRO A 36 -0.08 -9.48 14.82
CA PRO A 36 -0.36 -10.04 13.50
C PRO A 36 -0.66 -8.93 12.47
N GLU A 37 -0.51 -9.26 11.18
CA GLU A 37 -0.81 -8.32 10.10
C GLU A 37 -2.23 -7.74 10.21
N PRO A 38 -2.39 -6.42 10.11
CA PRO A 38 -3.70 -5.80 10.17
C PRO A 38 -4.48 -6.05 8.87
N PHE A 39 -5.79 -5.88 8.98
CA PHE A 39 -6.74 -6.04 7.89
C PHE A 39 -7.54 -4.76 7.71
N VAL A 40 -7.90 -4.46 6.47
CA VAL A 40 -8.84 -3.40 6.13
C VAL A 40 -10.14 -3.99 5.61
N GLU A 41 -11.26 -3.32 5.89
CA GLU A 41 -12.55 -3.72 5.34
C GLU A 41 -12.64 -3.30 3.87
N PHE A 42 -12.89 -4.28 2.99
CA PHE A 42 -13.13 -4.07 1.57
C PHE A 42 -14.33 -4.90 1.13
N ASP A 43 -15.40 -4.22 0.68
CA ASP A 43 -16.66 -4.86 0.26
C ASP A 43 -17.16 -5.91 1.28
N ARG A 44 -17.20 -5.53 2.57
CA ARG A 44 -17.60 -6.37 3.72
C ARG A 44 -16.69 -7.58 3.99
N ASN A 45 -15.51 -7.62 3.38
CA ASN A 45 -14.49 -8.63 3.64
C ASN A 45 -13.27 -7.99 4.31
N ASN A 46 -12.56 -8.74 5.14
CA ASN A 46 -11.29 -8.29 5.70
C ASN A 46 -10.16 -8.70 4.75
N VAL A 47 -9.39 -7.73 4.28
CA VAL A 47 -8.27 -7.93 3.36
C VAL A 47 -6.98 -7.49 4.06
N ALA A 48 -5.97 -8.38 4.05
CA ALA A 48 -4.66 -8.08 4.60
C ALA A 48 -4.01 -6.90 3.87
N ILE A 49 -3.36 -6.00 4.61
CA ILE A 49 -2.78 -4.78 4.02
C ILE A 49 -1.72 -5.08 2.95
N SER A 50 -0.90 -6.12 3.13
CA SER A 50 0.09 -6.56 2.14
C SER A 50 -0.54 -7.04 0.84
N ALA A 51 -1.77 -7.56 0.88
CA ALA A 51 -2.53 -7.93 -0.29
C ALA A 51 -3.03 -6.71 -1.05
N VAL A 52 -3.44 -5.65 -0.35
CA VAL A 52 -3.81 -4.35 -0.94
C VAL A 52 -2.62 -3.74 -1.67
N PHE A 53 -1.48 -3.60 -0.98
CA PHE A 53 -0.25 -3.13 -1.61
C PHE A 53 0.16 -4.03 -2.79
N GLY A 54 0.09 -5.35 -2.62
CA GLY A 54 0.39 -6.31 -3.69
C GLY A 54 -0.50 -6.17 -4.93
N ARG A 55 -1.76 -5.76 -4.75
CA ARG A 55 -2.69 -5.49 -5.86
C ARG A 55 -2.33 -4.21 -6.61
N MET A 56 -1.74 -3.21 -5.96
CA MET A 56 -1.36 -1.93 -6.56
C MET A 56 0.06 -1.88 -7.14
N ARG A 57 0.81 -2.99 -7.08
CA ARG A 57 2.21 -3.06 -7.54
C ARG A 57 2.47 -2.68 -9.01
N THR A 58 1.43 -2.61 -9.85
CA THR A 58 1.51 -2.19 -11.26
C THR A 58 0.60 -0.99 -11.55
N CYS A 59 0.18 -0.27 -10.51
CA CYS A 59 -0.64 0.92 -10.65
C CYS A 59 0.18 2.09 -11.19
N THR A 60 -0.24 2.64 -12.33
CA THR A 60 0.41 3.75 -13.03
C THR A 60 -0.12 5.12 -12.59
N ASP A 61 -1.16 5.14 -11.75
CA ASP A 61 -1.68 6.38 -11.18
C ASP A 61 -0.62 7.10 -10.35
N ILE A 62 -0.55 8.41 -10.52
CA ILE A 62 0.34 9.28 -9.76
C ILE A 62 -0.09 9.26 -8.30
N LEU A 63 0.88 9.09 -7.40
CA LEU A 63 0.63 9.11 -5.96
C LEU A 63 0.38 10.56 -5.52
N PRO A 64 -0.76 10.86 -4.85
CA PRO A 64 -1.02 12.20 -4.33
C PRO A 64 0.04 12.61 -3.30
N ILE A 65 0.43 13.89 -3.31
CA ILE A 65 1.54 14.40 -2.47
C ILE A 65 1.36 14.11 -0.97
N ARG A 66 0.14 14.22 -0.45
CA ARG A 66 -0.15 13.92 0.97
C ARG A 66 0.11 12.46 1.31
N THR A 67 -0.26 11.56 0.41
CA THR A 67 -0.01 10.12 0.57
C THR A 67 1.46 9.81 0.42
N LEU A 68 2.15 10.49 -0.50
CA LEU A 68 3.60 10.33 -0.68
C LEU A 68 4.36 10.70 0.60
N ASP A 69 3.97 11.78 1.28
CA ASP A 69 4.59 12.19 2.53
C ASP A 69 4.39 11.14 3.64
N ALA A 70 3.16 10.64 3.81
CA ALA A 70 2.87 9.54 4.76
C ALA A 70 3.69 8.27 4.45
N VAL A 71 3.78 7.89 3.17
CA VAL A 71 4.61 6.74 2.76
C VAL A 71 6.08 6.97 3.09
N ARG A 72 6.62 8.19 2.90
CA ARG A 72 8.02 8.50 3.23
C ARG A 72 8.30 8.39 4.72
N ASP A 73 7.36 8.79 5.56
CA ASP A 73 7.46 8.64 7.01
C ASP A 73 7.48 7.16 7.42
N VAL A 74 6.69 6.33 6.74
CA VAL A 74 6.63 4.88 6.95
C VAL A 74 7.89 4.13 6.49
N VAL A 75 8.37 4.38 5.26
CA VAL A 75 9.46 3.59 4.67
C VAL A 75 10.85 3.95 5.22
N GLY A 76 10.93 5.05 5.96
CA GLY A 76 12.17 5.54 6.57
C GLY A 76 13.13 6.17 5.57
N ALA A 77 14.12 6.88 6.10
CA ALA A 77 14.98 7.81 5.34
C ALA A 77 15.72 7.18 4.15
N LYS A 78 16.06 5.89 4.20
CA LYS A 78 16.81 5.21 3.12
C LYS A 78 15.91 4.91 1.92
N ALA A 79 14.74 4.33 2.14
CA ALA A 79 13.79 4.03 1.06
C ALA A 79 13.08 5.29 0.57
N ALA A 80 12.93 6.31 1.42
CA ALA A 80 12.38 7.60 1.01
C ALA A 80 13.21 8.30 -0.09
N GLN A 81 14.51 8.01 -0.21
CA GLN A 81 15.35 8.50 -1.32
C GLN A 81 14.90 7.95 -2.68
N GLU A 82 14.39 6.72 -2.72
CA GLU A 82 13.83 6.12 -3.94
C GLU A 82 12.51 6.81 -4.34
N LEU A 83 11.87 7.49 -3.38
CA LEU A 83 10.64 8.26 -3.55
C LEU A 83 10.91 9.76 -3.75
N ALA A 84 12.13 10.17 -4.10
CA ALA A 84 12.50 11.60 -4.27
C ALA A 84 12.20 12.18 -5.66
N SER A 85 11.67 11.38 -6.59
CA SER A 85 11.30 11.83 -7.95
C SER A 85 9.98 12.59 -7.97
N ASP A 86 9.79 13.50 -8.94
CA ASP A 86 8.56 14.28 -9.11
C ASP A 86 7.36 13.44 -9.63
N GLN A 87 7.61 12.21 -10.10
CA GLN A 87 6.57 11.34 -10.68
C GLN A 87 6.50 9.98 -10.00
N ILE A 88 6.28 9.97 -8.68
CA ILE A 88 6.00 8.74 -7.94
C ILE A 88 4.58 8.27 -8.23
N THR A 89 4.45 6.98 -8.55
CA THR A 89 3.16 6.31 -8.74
C THR A 89 2.80 5.44 -7.54
N TYR A 90 1.54 5.01 -7.45
CA TYR A 90 1.12 4.03 -6.45
C TYR A 90 1.94 2.73 -6.52
N ALA A 91 2.35 2.27 -7.70
CA ALA A 91 3.21 1.08 -7.81
C ALA A 91 4.51 1.20 -7.03
N HIS A 92 5.18 2.36 -7.08
CA HIS A 92 6.45 2.58 -6.38
C HIS A 92 6.26 2.46 -4.85
N ALA A 93 5.25 3.14 -4.30
CA ALA A 93 4.93 3.06 -2.88
C ALA A 93 4.47 1.64 -2.47
N ALA A 94 3.60 1.03 -3.28
CA ALA A 94 3.05 -0.29 -3.03
C ALA A 94 4.13 -1.38 -2.94
N LEU A 95 5.16 -1.30 -3.77
CA LEU A 95 6.28 -2.25 -3.74
C LEU A 95 7.08 -2.14 -2.44
N LEU A 96 7.38 -0.91 -1.99
CA LEU A 96 8.12 -0.66 -0.74
C LEU A 96 7.30 -1.09 0.47
N LEU A 97 6.05 -0.64 0.57
CA LEU A 97 5.17 -0.99 1.69
C LEU A 97 4.93 -2.49 1.80
N ARG A 98 4.77 -3.17 0.66
CA ARG A 98 4.65 -4.63 0.65
C ARG A 98 5.92 -5.33 1.13
N ALA A 99 7.10 -4.83 0.73
CA ALA A 99 8.36 -5.38 1.22
C ALA A 99 8.47 -5.25 2.75
N LEU A 100 8.10 -4.08 3.29
CA LEU A 100 8.07 -3.86 4.74
C LEU A 100 7.11 -4.80 5.47
N CYS A 101 5.91 -5.03 4.94
CA CYS A 101 4.98 -5.99 5.52
C CYS A 101 5.59 -7.40 5.57
N VAL A 102 6.22 -7.84 4.48
CA VAL A 102 6.85 -9.17 4.40
C VAL A 102 8.03 -9.29 5.35
N ASP A 103 8.88 -8.27 5.43
CA ASP A 103 10.03 -8.28 6.34
C ASP A 103 9.58 -8.27 7.81
N ARG A 104 8.51 -7.53 8.13
CA ARG A 104 7.93 -7.51 9.47
C ARG A 104 7.30 -8.84 9.87
N LEU A 105 6.67 -9.55 8.93
CA LEU A 105 6.08 -10.87 9.17
C LEU A 105 7.09 -12.01 9.32
N ARG A 106 8.35 -11.79 8.94
CA ARG A 106 9.43 -12.78 9.03
C ARG A 106 10.17 -12.74 10.37
N ASN A 107 10.07 -11.63 11.09
CA ASN A 107 10.69 -11.41 12.40
C ASN A 107 9.69 -11.66 13.51
#